data_AF-A0AAC9Z911-F1
#
_entry.id   AF-A0AAC9Z911-F1
#
_cell.length_a   1.000
_cell.length_b   1.000
_cell.length_c   1.000
_cell.angle_alpha   90.00
_cell.angle_beta   90.00
_cell.angle_gamma   90.00
#
_symmetry.space_group_name_H-M   'P 1'
#
loop_
_entity.id
_entity.type
_entity.pdbx_description
1 polymer ?
#
loop_
_entity_poly.entity_id
_entity_poly.type
_entity_poly.pdbx_seq_one_letter_code
_entity_poly.pdbx_strand_id
1 'polypeptide(L)'
;MKDCTKLIVFKTLGLSFVSLSALLVLGFGAIAETCVAANGASREGITICDLGVLPGGKSSFANAVSEDGSTIVGVSGSSQGDRAFLWTEEGGMISLGTLPGGSESQAQDVNADGSVIVGSSDTAEGQRAFIWTKETGMLVLDDTMMDIKSSARAVSADGTVVVGSTGGTADRRAFRWTNETGMKIIGTEELGKDSAALGVSDDGTTIVGRVDFKAFRWNEAQGIALMAPEESSVAFDASNDGTIIVGGMGPVYSKRKAVRWNKSGAGQDVYSNPDSLRSTALDISPEGKVIVGAIDRHTAYIKRHDEELTILGGLNRGDADFVSDVAKGSGLGGTIIVGSSTGYHGHRAVRWLLSE
;
A
#
# COMPACT_ATOMS: atom_id res chain seq x y z
N MET A 1 21.00 25.66 63.44
CA MET A 1 20.63 27.01 63.95
C MET A 1 20.87 27.99 62.81
N LYS A 2 19.93 28.66 62.16
CA LYS A 2 18.50 28.91 62.36
C LYS A 2 17.86 29.13 60.97
N ASP A 3 16.57 28.79 60.88
CA ASP A 3 15.62 29.10 59.82
C ASP A 3 15.56 30.57 59.39
N CYS A 4 15.06 30.83 58.17
CA CYS A 4 13.74 31.47 58.02
C CYS A 4 13.21 31.51 56.57
N THR A 5 12.13 30.77 56.37
CA THR A 5 11.09 30.86 55.33
C THR A 5 10.51 32.26 55.15
N LYS A 6 10.20 32.68 53.91
CA LYS A 6 9.03 33.56 53.64
C LYS A 6 8.31 33.21 52.34
N LEU A 7 7.12 32.65 52.55
CA LEU A 7 5.98 32.50 51.66
C LEU A 7 5.36 33.90 51.42
N ILE A 8 4.98 34.25 50.18
CA ILE A 8 4.00 35.32 49.93
C ILE A 8 2.90 34.77 49.02
N VAL A 9 1.70 34.70 49.58
CA VAL A 9 0.41 34.47 48.92
C VAL A 9 -0.34 35.80 48.94
N PHE A 10 -0.87 36.25 47.80
CA PHE A 10 -1.99 37.20 47.71
C PHE A 10 -2.84 36.80 46.50
N LYS A 11 -3.98 36.14 46.75
CA LYS A 11 -5.35 36.68 46.87
C LYS A 11 -6.00 37.04 45.53
N THR A 12 -7.00 36.22 45.22
CA THR A 12 -8.12 36.36 44.29
C THR A 12 -8.82 37.71 44.38
N LEU A 13 -9.14 38.28 43.22
CA LEU A 13 -10.22 39.26 43.02
C LEU A 13 -10.89 38.93 41.69
N GLY A 14 -12.10 38.39 41.76
CA GLY A 14 -13.01 38.34 40.63
C GLY A 14 -13.80 39.64 40.53
N LEU A 15 -14.06 40.09 39.31
CA LEU A 15 -15.24 40.87 38.96
C LEU A 15 -15.45 40.85 37.45
N SER A 16 -16.62 40.34 37.08
CA SER A 16 -17.25 40.30 35.78
C SER A 16 -17.60 41.70 35.26
N PHE A 17 -17.32 41.99 33.98
CA PHE A 17 -18.15 42.88 33.16
C PHE A 17 -18.15 42.39 31.71
N VAL A 18 -19.37 42.19 31.20
CA VAL A 18 -19.69 41.94 29.80
C VAL A 18 -19.35 43.20 28.99
N SER A 19 -18.58 43.04 27.92
CA SER A 19 -18.53 44.01 26.82
C SER A 19 -18.54 43.25 25.50
N LEU A 20 -19.66 43.42 24.80
CA LEU A 20 -19.92 42.96 23.46
C LEU A 20 -19.16 43.87 22.49
N SER A 21 -18.17 43.35 21.79
CA SER A 21 -17.64 43.97 20.57
C SER A 21 -17.52 42.92 19.49
N ALA A 22 -18.51 42.90 18.60
CA ALA A 22 -18.44 42.23 17.33
C ALA A 22 -17.35 42.90 16.48
N LEU A 23 -16.35 42.13 16.06
CA LEU A 23 -15.59 42.44 14.85
C LEU A 23 -15.70 41.26 13.90
N LEU A 24 -16.40 41.52 12.80
CA LEU A 24 -16.56 40.68 11.64
C LEU A 24 -15.18 40.48 10.98
N VAL A 25 -14.64 39.27 11.02
CA VAL A 25 -13.60 38.84 10.06
C VAL A 25 -14.26 37.81 9.14
N LEU A 26 -14.71 38.29 7.99
CA LEU A 26 -14.97 37.46 6.83
C LEU A 26 -13.62 37.03 6.26
N GLY A 27 -13.40 35.73 6.07
CA GLY A 27 -12.33 35.26 5.19
C GLY A 27 -11.64 33.97 5.62
N PHE A 28 -12.11 32.88 5.01
CA PHE A 28 -11.41 31.61 4.76
C PHE A 28 -10.94 30.78 5.96
N GLY A 29 -11.71 29.72 6.20
CA GLY A 29 -11.30 28.56 6.98
C GLY A 29 -12.38 27.49 6.98
N ALA A 30 -13.00 27.22 5.82
CA ALA A 30 -13.77 25.99 5.67
C ALA A 30 -12.74 24.84 5.61
N ILE A 31 -12.38 24.30 6.78
CA ILE A 31 -11.74 23.00 6.90
C ILE A 31 -12.89 22.01 7.13
N ALA A 32 -13.49 21.57 6.02
CA ALA A 32 -14.30 20.38 5.88
C ALA A 32 -14.66 20.27 4.39
N GLU A 33 -14.61 19.04 3.85
CA GLU A 33 -14.85 18.64 2.45
C GLU A 33 -13.59 18.45 1.58
N THR A 34 -12.74 17.46 1.91
CA THR A 34 -11.73 16.92 0.98
C THR A 34 -12.07 15.54 0.42
N CYS A 35 -13.08 14.83 0.91
CA CYS A 35 -13.87 13.97 0.03
C CYS A 35 -14.89 14.88 -0.64
N VAL A 36 -14.50 15.57 -1.71
CA VAL A 36 -15.50 15.86 -2.74
C VAL A 36 -16.03 14.49 -3.08
N ALA A 37 -17.28 14.21 -2.72
CA ALA A 37 -17.98 13.05 -3.23
C ALA A 37 -17.98 13.24 -4.76
N ALA A 38 -16.91 12.76 -5.40
CA ALA A 38 -16.95 12.39 -6.78
C ALA A 38 -17.95 11.26 -6.75
N ASN A 39 -19.19 11.67 -6.97
CA ASN A 39 -20.32 10.85 -7.22
C ASN A 39 -19.95 10.07 -8.50
N GLY A 40 -19.10 9.05 -8.35
CA GLY A 40 -18.78 8.07 -9.38
C GLY A 40 -19.97 7.16 -9.58
N ALA A 41 -19.88 6.24 -10.54
CA ALA A 41 -20.86 5.17 -10.68
C ALA A 41 -20.46 4.02 -9.73
N SER A 42 -20.65 4.22 -8.43
CA SER A 42 -20.52 3.15 -7.46
C SER A 42 -21.84 2.37 -7.34
N ARG A 43 -21.77 1.06 -7.07
CA ARG A 43 -22.95 0.28 -6.65
C ARG A 43 -23.52 0.88 -5.36
N GLU A 44 -24.82 0.68 -5.11
CA GLU A 44 -25.45 1.10 -3.84
C GLU A 44 -24.58 0.66 -2.65
N GLY A 45 -24.26 1.58 -1.75
CA GLY A 45 -23.43 1.31 -0.56
C GLY A 45 -21.92 1.51 -0.74
N ILE A 46 -21.42 1.86 -1.93
CA ILE A 46 -19.99 2.18 -2.13
C ILE A 46 -19.84 3.68 -2.42
N THR A 47 -18.90 4.35 -1.77
CA THR A 47 -18.51 5.74 -2.05
C THR A 47 -17.09 5.76 -2.59
N ILE A 48 -16.81 6.55 -3.63
CA ILE A 48 -15.46 6.72 -4.17
C ILE A 48 -14.97 8.15 -3.91
N CYS A 49 -13.81 8.28 -3.28
CA CYS A 49 -13.14 9.56 -3.06
C CYS A 49 -11.89 9.64 -3.96
N ASP A 50 -11.79 10.72 -4.73
CA ASP A 50 -10.58 11.07 -5.47
C ASP A 50 -9.57 11.74 -4.53
N LEU A 51 -8.35 11.19 -4.44
CA LEU A 51 -7.34 11.64 -3.49
C LEU A 51 -6.52 12.84 -3.98
N GLY A 52 -6.71 13.27 -5.23
CA GLY A 52 -5.95 14.37 -5.81
C GLY A 52 -4.73 13.93 -6.62
N VAL A 53 -3.95 14.93 -7.03
CA VAL A 53 -2.60 14.79 -7.60
C VAL A 53 -1.69 15.82 -6.93
N LEU A 54 -0.39 15.57 -6.91
CA LEU A 54 0.58 16.56 -6.45
C LEU A 54 0.60 17.79 -7.38
N PRO A 55 1.03 18.97 -6.87
CA PRO A 55 1.10 20.18 -7.68
C PRO A 55 1.91 19.99 -8.99
N GLY A 56 1.29 20.34 -10.12
CA GLY A 56 1.84 20.16 -11.46
C GLY A 56 1.68 18.76 -12.06
N GLY A 57 1.15 17.81 -11.28
CA GLY A 57 0.83 16.46 -11.70
C GLY A 57 -0.40 16.34 -12.59
N LYS A 58 -0.48 15.23 -13.32
CA LYS A 58 -1.64 14.85 -14.14
C LYS A 58 -2.26 13.52 -13.75
N SER A 59 -1.51 12.69 -13.01
CA SER A 59 -1.94 11.37 -12.59
C SER A 59 -1.43 11.01 -11.20
N SER A 60 -2.17 10.12 -10.53
CA SER A 60 -1.82 9.52 -9.25
C SER A 60 -2.33 8.09 -9.18
N PHE A 61 -1.67 7.26 -8.37
CA PHE A 61 -2.00 5.87 -8.14
C PHE A 61 -1.77 5.54 -6.66
N ALA A 62 -2.79 5.07 -5.95
CA ALA A 62 -2.62 4.53 -4.60
C ALA A 62 -2.18 3.07 -4.67
N ASN A 63 -1.17 2.73 -3.86
CA ASN A 63 -0.56 1.40 -3.82
C ASN A 63 -0.83 0.67 -2.50
N ALA A 64 -1.03 1.38 -1.39
CA ALA A 64 -1.32 0.75 -0.11
C ALA A 64 -2.05 1.71 0.84
N VAL A 65 -2.64 1.15 1.89
CA VAL A 65 -3.37 1.86 2.93
C VAL A 65 -3.07 1.20 4.28
N SER A 66 -2.93 2.00 5.34
CA SER A 66 -2.77 1.49 6.70
C SER A 66 -4.00 0.71 7.17
N GLU A 67 -3.83 -0.14 8.18
CA GLU A 67 -4.90 -1.01 8.68
C GLU A 67 -6.09 -0.18 9.22
N ASP A 68 -5.82 0.98 9.81
CA ASP A 68 -6.85 1.92 10.27
C ASP A 68 -7.48 2.77 9.15
N GLY A 69 -6.99 2.65 7.91
CA GLY A 69 -7.48 3.40 6.75
C GLY A 69 -7.09 4.89 6.72
N SER A 70 -6.30 5.37 7.68
CA SER A 70 -5.99 6.80 7.87
C SER A 70 -4.88 7.31 6.94
N THR A 71 -3.96 6.41 6.53
CA THR A 71 -2.78 6.74 5.74
C THR A 71 -2.80 5.97 4.43
N ILE A 72 -2.72 6.69 3.31
CA ILE A 72 -2.69 6.09 1.96
C ILE A 72 -1.41 6.52 1.26
N VAL A 73 -0.72 5.58 0.61
CA VAL A 73 0.55 5.85 -0.06
C VAL A 73 0.53 5.41 -1.52
N GLY A 74 1.43 5.97 -2.31
CA GLY A 74 1.57 5.59 -3.71
C GLY A 74 2.51 6.49 -4.49
N VAL A 75 2.18 6.72 -5.76
CA VAL A 75 2.91 7.62 -6.66
C VAL A 75 2.00 8.66 -7.28
N SER A 76 2.48 9.90 -7.39
CA SER A 76 1.81 10.94 -8.15
C SER A 76 2.83 11.72 -8.98
N GLY A 77 2.44 12.05 -10.21
CA GLY A 77 3.19 13.00 -11.01
C GLY A 77 3.22 14.36 -10.32
N SER A 78 4.30 15.11 -10.51
CA SER A 78 4.45 16.46 -9.99
C SER A 78 5.20 17.34 -10.98
N SER A 79 5.34 18.64 -10.68
CA SER A 79 6.20 19.55 -11.45
C SER A 79 7.68 19.15 -11.47
N GLN A 80 8.10 18.22 -10.61
CA GLN A 80 9.49 17.75 -10.49
C GLN A 80 9.68 16.28 -10.90
N GLY A 81 8.70 15.67 -11.58
CA GLY A 81 8.67 14.24 -11.90
C GLY A 81 7.79 13.45 -10.93
N ASP A 82 7.83 12.13 -11.05
CA ASP A 82 7.03 11.25 -10.20
C ASP A 82 7.55 11.25 -8.75
N ARG A 83 6.61 11.25 -7.80
CA ARG A 83 6.91 11.33 -6.37
C ARG A 83 6.11 10.29 -5.61
N ALA A 84 6.79 9.63 -4.69
CA ALA A 84 6.16 8.91 -3.59
C ALA A 84 5.30 9.92 -2.82
N PHE A 85 4.05 9.56 -2.53
CA PHE A 85 3.17 10.39 -1.72
C PHE A 85 2.70 9.68 -0.47
N LEU A 86 2.37 10.48 0.53
CA LEU A 86 1.51 10.15 1.66
C LEU A 86 0.24 10.99 1.56
N TRP A 87 -0.91 10.39 1.80
CA TRP A 87 -2.20 11.06 1.87
C TRP A 87 -2.86 10.74 3.20
N THR A 88 -3.40 11.78 3.84
CA THR A 88 -4.27 11.69 5.01
C THR A 88 -5.48 12.59 4.80
N GLU A 89 -6.56 12.35 5.53
CA GLU A 89 -7.78 13.16 5.40
C GLU A 89 -7.54 14.63 5.80
N GLU A 90 -6.76 14.86 6.85
CA GLU A 90 -6.41 16.19 7.36
C GLU A 90 -5.33 16.89 6.52
N GLY A 91 -4.33 16.14 6.03
CA GLY A 91 -3.17 16.71 5.34
C GLY A 91 -3.29 16.76 3.82
N GLY A 92 -4.22 15.99 3.23
CA GLY A 92 -4.27 15.76 1.79
C GLY A 92 -3.01 15.04 1.26
N MET A 93 -2.78 15.12 -0.05
CA MET A 93 -1.64 14.48 -0.71
C MET A 93 -0.37 15.31 -0.53
N ILE A 94 0.66 14.73 0.10
CA ILE A 94 1.98 15.34 0.26
C ILE A 94 3.05 14.48 -0.40
N SER A 95 4.09 15.13 -0.95
CA SER A 95 5.26 14.45 -1.50
C SER A 95 6.20 14.01 -0.38
N LEU A 96 6.71 12.78 -0.45
CA LEU A 96 7.77 12.27 0.42
C LEU A 96 9.18 12.65 -0.07
N GLY A 97 9.28 13.33 -1.21
CA GLY A 97 10.55 13.69 -1.84
C GLY A 97 11.22 12.50 -2.54
N THR A 98 12.53 12.62 -2.72
CA THR A 98 13.40 11.58 -3.29
C THR A 98 14.59 11.39 -2.38
N LEU A 99 15.30 10.26 -2.55
CA LEU A 99 16.64 10.11 -2.00
C LEU A 99 17.59 11.15 -2.61
N PRO A 100 18.67 11.53 -1.90
CA PRO A 100 19.64 12.50 -2.38
C PRO A 100 20.14 12.20 -3.81
N GLY A 101 20.11 13.20 -4.69
CA GLY A 101 20.51 13.07 -6.09
C GLY A 101 19.49 12.37 -7.00
N GLY A 102 18.38 11.88 -6.47
CA GLY A 102 17.32 11.20 -7.20
C GLY A 102 16.30 12.12 -7.86
N SER A 103 15.75 11.68 -8.99
CA SER A 103 14.72 12.39 -9.76
C SER A 103 13.31 11.86 -9.62
N GLU A 104 13.11 10.59 -9.23
CA GLU A 104 11.80 9.96 -9.11
C GLU A 104 11.70 9.07 -7.87
N SER A 105 10.49 8.91 -7.34
CA SER A 105 10.21 8.01 -6.23
C SER A 105 8.79 7.43 -6.29
N GLN A 106 8.59 6.28 -5.65
CA GLN A 106 7.30 5.62 -5.51
C GLN A 106 7.24 4.87 -4.18
N ALA A 107 6.20 5.12 -3.38
CA ALA A 107 5.86 4.29 -2.23
C ALA A 107 5.09 3.06 -2.70
N GLN A 108 5.45 1.89 -2.18
CA GLN A 108 4.82 0.61 -2.51
C GLN A 108 3.90 0.14 -1.39
N ASP A 109 4.30 0.37 -0.13
CA ASP A 109 3.58 -0.15 1.02
C ASP A 109 3.74 0.73 2.27
N VAL A 110 2.83 0.55 3.24
CA VAL A 110 2.77 1.27 4.52
C VAL A 110 2.36 0.31 5.64
N ASN A 111 2.97 0.42 6.81
CA ASN A 111 2.64 -0.45 7.94
C ASN A 111 1.27 -0.12 8.57
N ALA A 112 0.83 -0.94 9.53
CA ALA A 112 -0.53 -0.91 10.05
C ALA A 112 -0.95 0.43 10.70
N ASP A 113 -0.02 1.14 11.32
CA ASP A 113 -0.27 2.44 11.96
C ASP A 113 0.11 3.67 11.10
N GLY A 114 0.58 3.45 9.87
CA GLY A 114 0.95 4.54 8.96
C GLY A 114 2.32 5.18 9.21
N SER A 115 3.09 4.72 10.21
CA SER A 115 4.35 5.36 10.62
C SER A 115 5.56 5.02 9.74
N VAL A 116 5.54 3.87 9.07
CA VAL A 116 6.62 3.36 8.23
C VAL A 116 6.13 3.15 6.81
N ILE A 117 6.79 3.82 5.85
CA ILE A 117 6.49 3.70 4.42
C ILE A 117 7.72 3.16 3.69
N VAL A 118 7.51 2.21 2.79
CA VAL A 118 8.59 1.60 2.00
C VAL A 118 8.33 1.72 0.50
N GLY A 119 9.41 1.67 -0.28
CA GLY A 119 9.29 1.69 -1.72
C GLY A 119 10.63 1.78 -2.43
N SER A 120 10.66 2.53 -3.53
CA SER A 120 11.88 2.79 -4.28
C SER A 120 12.01 4.25 -4.69
N SER A 121 13.22 4.78 -4.64
CA SER A 121 13.56 6.11 -5.14
C SER A 121 14.86 6.04 -5.92
N ASP A 122 14.97 6.88 -6.93
CA ASP A 122 16.23 7.11 -7.61
C ASP A 122 17.25 7.75 -6.67
N THR A 123 18.52 7.53 -6.97
CA THR A 123 19.71 8.22 -6.46
C THR A 123 20.58 8.59 -7.67
N ALA A 124 21.71 9.27 -7.47
CA ALA A 124 22.66 9.51 -8.55
C ALA A 124 23.23 8.20 -9.14
N GLU A 125 23.23 7.13 -8.34
CA GLU A 125 23.75 5.80 -8.62
C GLU A 125 22.63 4.81 -9.06
N GLY A 126 21.39 5.30 -9.19
CA GLY A 126 20.23 4.54 -9.65
C GLY A 126 19.21 4.20 -8.55
N GLN A 127 18.19 3.43 -8.92
CA GLN A 127 17.05 3.12 -8.04
C GLN A 127 17.46 2.33 -6.78
N ARG A 128 17.04 2.78 -5.61
CA ARG A 128 17.26 2.12 -4.32
C ARG A 128 15.96 1.93 -3.58
N ALA A 129 15.90 0.84 -2.82
CA ALA A 129 14.86 0.60 -1.85
C ALA A 129 15.00 1.61 -0.71
N PHE A 130 13.89 2.22 -0.30
CA PHE A 130 13.87 3.14 0.83
C PHE A 130 12.94 2.68 1.95
N ILE A 131 13.22 3.19 3.14
CA ILE A 131 12.32 3.28 4.28
C ILE A 131 12.12 4.76 4.62
N TRP A 132 10.90 5.15 4.92
CA TRP A 132 10.54 6.52 5.29
C TRP A 132 9.78 6.50 6.61
N THR A 133 10.16 7.42 7.50
CA THR A 133 9.38 7.78 8.69
C THR A 133 9.26 9.30 8.73
N LYS A 134 8.31 9.81 9.52
CA LYS A 134 8.14 11.26 9.69
C LYS A 134 9.38 11.91 10.32
N GLU A 135 10.06 11.18 11.20
CA GLU A 135 11.22 11.64 11.97
C GLU A 135 12.49 11.69 11.12
N THR A 136 12.71 10.68 10.28
CA THR A 136 13.95 10.53 9.52
C THR A 136 13.86 11.01 8.08
N GLY A 137 12.65 11.14 7.54
CA GLY A 137 12.45 11.22 6.10
C GLY A 137 12.89 9.94 5.40
N MET A 138 13.21 10.07 4.10
CA MET A 138 13.57 8.93 3.25
C MET A 138 15.03 8.50 3.47
N LEU A 139 15.23 7.24 3.85
CA LEU A 139 16.54 6.62 4.03
C LEU A 139 16.68 5.41 3.12
N VAL A 140 17.90 5.15 2.64
CA VAL A 140 18.22 3.93 1.90
C VAL A 140 18.19 2.73 2.87
N LEU A 141 17.57 1.62 2.45
CA LEU A 141 17.49 0.40 3.27
C LEU A 141 18.85 -0.32 3.42
N ASP A 142 19.72 -0.23 2.42
CA ASP A 142 21.07 -0.78 2.47
C ASP A 142 22.03 0.05 1.60
N ASP A 143 23.08 0.59 2.23
CA ASP A 143 24.13 1.39 1.60
C ASP A 143 25.36 0.56 1.20
N THR A 144 25.38 -0.75 1.50
CA THR A 144 26.55 -1.59 1.27
C THR A 144 26.66 -2.10 -0.17
N MET A 145 25.57 -2.03 -0.94
CA MET A 145 25.49 -2.48 -2.34
C MET A 145 25.13 -1.33 -3.29
N MET A 146 25.91 -0.22 -3.21
CA MET A 146 25.66 1.03 -3.94
C MET A 146 25.68 0.94 -5.47
N ASP A 147 25.99 -0.20 -6.08
CA ASP A 147 25.94 -0.37 -7.55
C ASP A 147 24.77 -1.25 -8.01
N ILE A 148 23.95 -1.75 -7.07
CA ILE A 148 22.87 -2.70 -7.36
C ILE A 148 21.52 -2.02 -7.13
N LYS A 149 20.64 -2.13 -8.14
CA LYS A 149 19.26 -1.62 -8.03
C LYS A 149 18.48 -2.42 -6.99
N SER A 150 17.69 -1.73 -6.18
CA SER A 150 16.82 -2.37 -5.19
C SER A 150 15.45 -1.69 -5.12
N SER A 151 14.44 -2.46 -4.72
CA SER A 151 13.07 -1.99 -4.54
C SER A 151 12.44 -2.76 -3.38
N ALA A 152 12.01 -2.05 -2.34
CA ALA A 152 11.14 -2.60 -1.31
C ALA A 152 9.70 -2.68 -1.85
N ARG A 153 8.98 -3.71 -1.43
CA ARG A 153 7.66 -4.08 -1.96
C ARG A 153 6.59 -4.20 -0.88
N ALA A 154 6.95 -4.68 0.31
CA ALA A 154 6.03 -4.79 1.43
C ALA A 154 6.75 -4.62 2.79
N VAL A 155 5.99 -4.27 3.81
CA VAL A 155 6.43 -4.09 5.20
C VAL A 155 5.46 -4.75 6.18
N SER A 156 5.96 -5.37 7.26
CA SER A 156 5.12 -5.95 8.32
C SER A 156 4.33 -4.89 9.08
N ALA A 157 3.27 -5.29 9.78
CA ALA A 157 2.38 -4.37 10.49
C ALA A 157 3.11 -3.50 11.53
N ASP A 158 4.11 -4.06 12.19
CA ASP A 158 4.96 -3.37 13.17
C ASP A 158 6.09 -2.52 12.54
N GLY A 159 6.23 -2.53 11.21
CA GLY A 159 7.27 -1.78 10.50
C GLY A 159 8.67 -2.39 10.56
N THR A 160 8.87 -3.58 11.17
CA THR A 160 10.22 -4.09 11.47
C THR A 160 10.81 -5.01 10.39
N VAL A 161 9.97 -5.60 9.55
CA VAL A 161 10.38 -6.50 8.46
C VAL A 161 10.00 -5.89 7.12
N VAL A 162 11.00 -5.64 6.28
CA VAL A 162 10.79 -5.11 4.91
C VAL A 162 11.24 -6.14 3.90
N VAL A 163 10.47 -6.34 2.84
CA VAL A 163 10.79 -7.32 1.79
C VAL A 163 10.78 -6.69 0.41
N GLY A 164 11.49 -7.31 -0.53
CA GLY A 164 11.54 -6.80 -1.89
C GLY A 164 12.48 -7.59 -2.79
N SER A 165 13.11 -6.88 -3.72
CA SER A 165 14.11 -7.46 -4.61
C SER A 165 15.29 -6.53 -4.88
N THR A 166 16.47 -7.10 -5.08
CA THR A 166 17.71 -6.41 -5.45
C THR A 166 18.39 -7.13 -6.63
N GLY A 167 19.00 -6.40 -7.56
CA GLY A 167 19.61 -6.96 -8.77
C GLY A 167 19.17 -6.27 -10.06
N GLY A 168 19.66 -6.75 -11.20
CA GLY A 168 19.24 -6.29 -12.52
C GLY A 168 17.92 -6.93 -12.96
N THR A 169 17.40 -6.50 -14.12
CA THR A 169 16.05 -6.88 -14.60
C THR A 169 15.84 -8.39 -14.78
N ALA A 170 16.91 -9.17 -15.02
CA ALA A 170 16.84 -10.60 -15.33
C ALA A 170 17.47 -11.50 -14.25
N ASP A 171 17.98 -10.90 -13.17
CA ASP A 171 18.77 -11.57 -12.12
C ASP A 171 18.43 -11.00 -10.73
N ARG A 172 17.17 -10.60 -10.52
CA ARG A 172 16.72 -10.09 -9.23
C ARG A 172 16.76 -11.18 -8.18
N ARG A 173 17.08 -10.78 -6.96
CA ARG A 173 17.14 -11.63 -5.78
C ARG A 173 16.17 -11.09 -4.75
N ALA A 174 15.25 -11.94 -4.31
CA ALA A 174 14.33 -11.62 -3.22
C ALA A 174 15.15 -11.34 -1.95
N PHE A 175 14.78 -10.30 -1.20
CA PHE A 175 15.43 -9.99 0.07
C PHE A 175 14.41 -9.86 1.20
N ARG A 176 14.91 -10.07 2.41
CA ARG A 176 14.31 -9.68 3.69
C ARG A 176 15.27 -8.72 4.39
N TRP A 177 14.75 -7.62 4.91
CA TRP A 177 15.50 -6.64 5.67
C TRP A 177 14.89 -6.49 7.07
N THR A 178 15.77 -6.33 8.06
CA THR A 178 15.42 -5.85 9.40
C THR A 178 16.51 -4.89 9.88
N ASN A 179 16.18 -4.04 10.86
CA ASN A 179 17.17 -3.14 11.45
C ASN A 179 18.35 -3.89 12.10
N GLU A 180 18.12 -5.11 12.59
CA GLU A 180 19.17 -5.92 13.24
C GLU A 180 20.13 -6.55 12.24
N THR A 181 19.63 -7.00 11.08
CA THR A 181 20.41 -7.84 10.17
C THR A 181 20.76 -7.19 8.85
N GLY A 182 20.21 -6.00 8.56
CA GLY A 182 20.29 -5.39 7.25
C GLY A 182 19.60 -6.23 6.18
N MET A 183 19.93 -5.98 4.91
CA MET A 183 19.36 -6.72 3.78
C MET A 183 19.99 -8.11 3.68
N LYS A 184 19.16 -9.14 3.72
CA LYS A 184 19.54 -10.54 3.49
C LYS A 184 18.82 -11.10 2.29
N ILE A 185 19.55 -11.73 1.39
CA ILE A 185 18.96 -12.46 0.26
C ILE A 185 18.24 -13.71 0.77
N ILE A 186 17.02 -13.93 0.28
CA ILE A 186 16.22 -15.13 0.53
C ILE A 186 16.71 -16.20 -0.46
N GLY A 187 17.12 -17.37 0.03
CA GLY A 187 17.85 -18.40 -0.71
C GLY A 187 17.12 -19.01 -1.92
N THR A 188 17.02 -18.27 -3.01
CA THR A 188 16.35 -18.64 -4.27
C THR A 188 17.33 -19.09 -5.37
N GLU A 189 18.63 -18.95 -5.16
CA GLU A 189 19.65 -19.09 -6.21
C GLU A 189 19.69 -20.50 -6.84
N GLU A 190 19.33 -21.53 -6.07
CA GLU A 190 19.23 -22.92 -6.56
C GLU A 190 17.89 -23.19 -7.27
N LEU A 191 16.90 -22.32 -7.11
CA LEU A 191 15.53 -22.50 -7.61
C LEU A 191 15.24 -21.74 -8.90
N GLY A 192 15.98 -20.64 -9.16
CA GLY A 192 15.78 -19.79 -10.32
C GLY A 192 16.68 -18.57 -10.30
N LYS A 193 16.69 -17.83 -11.41
CA LYS A 193 17.58 -16.67 -11.58
C LYS A 193 16.90 -15.34 -11.26
N ASP A 194 15.59 -15.26 -11.40
CA ASP A 194 14.81 -14.05 -11.09
C ASP A 194 13.86 -14.32 -9.93
N SER A 195 14.02 -13.62 -8.82
CA SER A 195 13.15 -13.74 -7.65
C SER A 195 12.80 -12.39 -7.05
N ALA A 196 11.60 -12.32 -6.49
CA ALA A 196 11.13 -11.15 -5.76
C ALA A 196 10.20 -11.59 -4.63
N ALA A 197 10.43 -11.05 -3.43
CA ALA A 197 9.44 -11.03 -2.38
C ALA A 197 8.48 -9.87 -2.66
N LEU A 198 7.18 -10.15 -2.62
CA LEU A 198 6.12 -9.23 -3.02
C LEU A 198 5.19 -8.88 -1.85
N GLY A 199 5.08 -9.77 -0.87
CA GLY A 199 4.27 -9.57 0.34
C GLY A 199 4.94 -10.19 1.57
N VAL A 200 4.56 -9.70 2.73
CA VAL A 200 4.97 -10.21 4.04
C VAL A 200 3.74 -10.21 4.94
N SER A 201 3.58 -11.24 5.76
CA SER A 201 2.51 -11.30 6.75
C SER A 201 2.68 -10.19 7.80
N ASP A 202 1.58 -9.75 8.40
CA ASP A 202 1.59 -8.69 9.42
C ASP A 202 2.53 -9.01 10.59
N ASP A 203 2.62 -10.29 10.99
CA ASP A 203 3.54 -10.77 12.03
C ASP A 203 5.03 -10.81 11.60
N GLY A 204 5.33 -10.52 10.33
CA GLY A 204 6.68 -10.47 9.77
C GLY A 204 7.35 -11.84 9.57
N THR A 205 6.64 -12.95 9.81
CA THR A 205 7.23 -14.31 9.81
C THR A 205 7.13 -15.02 8.48
N THR A 206 6.14 -14.69 7.65
CA THR A 206 5.88 -15.32 6.37
C THR A 206 6.12 -14.34 5.23
N ILE A 207 7.00 -14.69 4.30
CA ILE A 207 7.29 -13.90 3.11
C ILE A 207 6.77 -14.65 1.89
N VAL A 208 6.10 -13.94 0.98
CA VAL A 208 5.55 -14.53 -0.24
C VAL A 208 6.05 -13.79 -1.47
N GLY A 209 6.06 -14.49 -2.60
CA GLY A 209 6.53 -13.90 -3.85
C GLY A 209 6.61 -14.88 -5.00
N ARG A 210 7.58 -14.65 -5.88
CA ARG A 210 7.90 -15.58 -6.98
C ARG A 210 9.39 -15.81 -7.15
N VAL A 211 9.74 -17.01 -7.60
CA VAL A 211 11.03 -17.36 -8.21
C VAL A 211 10.76 -17.90 -9.60
N ASP A 212 11.38 -17.27 -10.59
CA ASP A 212 11.02 -17.30 -12.00
C ASP A 212 9.49 -17.18 -12.17
N PHE A 213 8.83 -18.26 -12.54
CA PHE A 213 7.38 -18.30 -12.75
C PHE A 213 6.62 -19.08 -11.69
N LYS A 214 7.21 -19.32 -10.50
CA LYS A 214 6.64 -20.13 -9.44
C LYS A 214 6.43 -19.31 -8.19
N ALA A 215 5.21 -19.32 -7.66
CA ALA A 215 4.88 -18.74 -6.37
C ALA A 215 5.66 -19.46 -5.26
N PHE A 216 6.13 -18.70 -4.29
CA PHE A 216 6.73 -19.26 -3.09
C PHE A 216 6.15 -18.63 -1.83
N ARG A 217 6.29 -19.38 -0.75
CA ARG A 217 6.26 -18.86 0.62
C ARG A 217 7.59 -19.18 1.29
N TRP A 218 7.98 -18.35 2.23
CA TRP A 218 9.22 -18.49 2.99
C TRP A 218 8.96 -18.17 4.45
N ASN A 219 9.61 -18.91 5.34
CA ASN A 219 9.80 -18.52 6.73
C ASN A 219 11.21 -18.95 7.17
N GLU A 220 11.68 -18.38 8.28
CA GLU A 220 13.05 -18.62 8.76
C GLU A 220 13.30 -20.08 9.17
N ALA A 221 12.28 -20.77 9.69
CA ALA A 221 12.42 -22.15 10.16
C ALA A 221 12.47 -23.20 9.05
N GLN A 222 11.79 -22.96 7.93
CA GLN A 222 11.57 -23.95 6.86
C GLN A 222 12.23 -23.56 5.53
N GLY A 223 12.65 -22.30 5.38
CA GLY A 223 13.13 -21.79 4.11
C GLY A 223 12.00 -21.68 3.08
N ILE A 224 12.35 -21.82 1.80
CA ILE A 224 11.41 -21.66 0.69
C ILE A 224 10.57 -22.93 0.48
N ALA A 225 9.26 -22.75 0.34
CA ALA A 225 8.35 -23.75 -0.18
C ALA A 225 7.60 -23.21 -1.41
N LEU A 226 7.69 -23.94 -2.53
CA LEU A 226 6.99 -23.59 -3.76
C LEU A 226 5.51 -23.97 -3.67
N MET A 227 4.64 -23.12 -4.22
CA MET A 227 3.19 -23.31 -4.23
C MET A 227 2.71 -23.51 -5.66
N ALA A 228 2.03 -24.64 -5.91
CA ALA A 228 1.58 -25.06 -7.25
C ALA A 228 2.68 -24.97 -8.33
N PRO A 229 3.80 -25.72 -8.22
CA PRO A 229 4.96 -25.58 -9.10
C PRO A 229 4.73 -26.04 -10.54
N GLU A 230 3.63 -26.76 -10.80
CA GLU A 230 3.29 -27.32 -12.11
C GLU A 230 2.68 -26.27 -13.06
N GLU A 231 2.22 -25.14 -12.53
CA GLU A 231 1.69 -24.02 -13.31
C GLU A 231 2.45 -22.74 -13.01
N SER A 232 2.43 -21.79 -13.95
CA SER A 232 2.97 -20.47 -13.68
C SER A 232 2.12 -19.77 -12.61
N SER A 233 2.77 -19.27 -11.57
CA SER A 233 2.14 -18.71 -10.38
C SER A 233 2.94 -17.55 -9.80
N VAL A 234 2.25 -16.68 -9.05
CA VAL A 234 2.84 -15.60 -8.26
C VAL A 234 1.98 -15.40 -7.02
N ALA A 235 2.61 -15.29 -5.85
CA ALA A 235 1.95 -14.86 -4.63
C ALA A 235 2.22 -13.36 -4.42
N PHE A 236 1.17 -12.60 -4.13
CA PHE A 236 1.25 -11.15 -3.95
C PHE A 236 1.21 -10.76 -2.48
N ASP A 237 0.38 -11.43 -1.68
CA ASP A 237 0.14 -11.02 -0.31
C ASP A 237 -0.34 -12.17 0.60
N ALA A 238 -0.28 -11.98 1.93
CA ALA A 238 -0.58 -12.99 2.93
C ALA A 238 -1.33 -12.41 4.14
N SER A 239 -2.22 -13.21 4.75
CA SER A 239 -2.89 -12.86 6.00
C SER A 239 -1.90 -12.66 7.16
N ASN A 240 -2.37 -12.10 8.28
CA ASN A 240 -1.57 -11.77 9.47
C ASN A 240 -0.62 -12.89 9.93
N ASP A 241 -1.12 -14.13 9.94
CA ASP A 241 -0.38 -15.32 10.37
C ASP A 241 0.20 -16.16 9.22
N GLY A 242 0.15 -15.63 7.99
CA GLY A 242 0.59 -16.29 6.77
C GLY A 242 -0.17 -17.59 6.42
N THR A 243 -1.31 -17.88 7.06
CA THR A 243 -2.09 -19.09 6.76
C THR A 243 -2.73 -19.07 5.38
N ILE A 244 -3.16 -17.89 4.95
CA ILE A 244 -3.82 -17.65 3.68
C ILE A 244 -2.93 -16.74 2.85
N ILE A 245 -2.62 -17.18 1.64
CA ILE A 245 -1.80 -16.43 0.69
C ILE A 245 -2.64 -16.21 -0.56
N VAL A 246 -2.58 -15.01 -1.13
CA VAL A 246 -3.32 -14.69 -2.35
C VAL A 246 -2.39 -14.39 -3.52
N GLY A 247 -2.89 -14.64 -4.72
CA GLY A 247 -2.14 -14.31 -5.92
C GLY A 247 -2.82 -14.68 -7.23
N GLY A 248 -1.99 -14.99 -8.22
CA GLY A 248 -2.43 -15.31 -9.58
C GLY A 248 -1.74 -16.56 -10.13
N MET A 249 -2.50 -17.46 -10.75
CA MET A 249 -2.01 -18.69 -11.36
C MET A 249 -2.53 -18.86 -12.79
N GLY A 250 -1.77 -19.55 -13.64
CA GLY A 250 -2.14 -19.85 -15.02
C GLY A 250 -1.01 -19.52 -16.00
N PRO A 251 -1.10 -20.00 -17.26
CA PRO A 251 0.00 -19.91 -18.21
C PRO A 251 0.41 -18.46 -18.51
N VAL A 252 1.72 -18.24 -18.63
CA VAL A 252 2.27 -16.97 -19.11
C VAL A 252 1.65 -16.71 -20.49
N TYR A 253 0.95 -15.58 -20.66
CA TYR A 253 0.20 -15.18 -21.87
C TYR A 253 -1.22 -15.76 -22.10
N SER A 254 -1.75 -16.58 -21.17
CA SER A 254 -3.11 -17.13 -21.28
C SER A 254 -4.01 -16.69 -20.12
N LYS A 255 -5.16 -17.35 -19.95
CA LYS A 255 -6.11 -17.11 -18.86
C LYS A 255 -5.40 -17.26 -17.51
N ARG A 256 -5.25 -16.16 -16.77
CA ARG A 256 -4.81 -16.17 -15.37
C ARG A 256 -6.02 -16.10 -14.44
N LYS A 257 -5.93 -16.78 -13.32
CA LYS A 257 -6.96 -16.85 -12.29
C LYS A 257 -6.45 -16.33 -10.96
N ALA A 258 -7.30 -15.59 -10.26
CA ALA A 258 -7.11 -15.24 -8.87
C ALA A 258 -7.21 -16.50 -8.02
N VAL A 259 -6.22 -16.71 -7.17
CA VAL A 259 -6.11 -17.91 -6.35
C VAL A 259 -5.75 -17.54 -4.92
N ARG A 260 -6.24 -18.36 -4.00
CA ARG A 260 -5.81 -18.38 -2.61
C ARG A 260 -5.15 -19.72 -2.31
N TRP A 261 -4.04 -19.71 -1.60
CA TRP A 261 -3.36 -20.90 -1.11
C TRP A 261 -3.50 -20.99 0.40
N ASN A 262 -3.66 -22.20 0.89
CA ASN A 262 -3.64 -22.51 2.33
C ASN A 262 -2.22 -22.92 2.80
N LYS A 263 -2.09 -23.27 4.08
CA LYS A 263 -0.84 -23.79 4.66
C LYS A 263 -0.26 -25.05 3.99
N SER A 264 -0.99 -25.82 3.20
CA SER A 264 -0.41 -26.95 2.46
C SER A 264 0.06 -26.54 1.05
N GLY A 265 -0.09 -25.28 0.66
CA GLY A 265 0.18 -24.82 -0.71
C GLY A 265 -0.89 -25.28 -1.71
N ALA A 266 -2.04 -25.77 -1.22
CA ALA A 266 -3.15 -26.15 -2.09
C ALA A 266 -3.93 -24.89 -2.51
N GLY A 267 -3.93 -24.62 -3.81
CA GLY A 267 -4.60 -23.47 -4.39
C GLY A 267 -6.10 -23.71 -4.58
N GLN A 268 -6.91 -22.72 -4.25
CA GLN A 268 -8.33 -22.65 -4.55
C GLN A 268 -8.60 -21.37 -5.35
N ASP A 269 -9.45 -21.45 -6.37
CA ASP A 269 -9.83 -20.29 -7.15
C ASP A 269 -10.65 -19.32 -6.27
N VAL A 270 -10.27 -18.04 -6.23
CA VAL A 270 -11.03 -16.99 -5.51
C VAL A 270 -12.31 -16.68 -6.26
N TYR A 271 -12.25 -16.76 -7.58
CA TYR A 271 -13.35 -16.53 -8.50
C TYR A 271 -13.16 -17.35 -9.76
N SER A 272 -14.18 -18.11 -10.13
CA SER A 272 -14.19 -18.91 -11.35
C SER A 272 -15.24 -18.33 -12.31
N ASN A 273 -14.79 -17.50 -13.25
CA ASN A 273 -15.60 -17.10 -14.40
C ASN A 273 -14.92 -17.61 -15.68
N PRO A 274 -15.62 -18.43 -16.48
CA PRO A 274 -15.05 -18.98 -17.72
C PRO A 274 -14.60 -17.91 -18.72
N ASP A 275 -15.14 -16.69 -18.63
CA ASP A 275 -14.82 -15.57 -19.51
C ASP A 275 -13.76 -14.62 -18.92
N SER A 276 -13.38 -14.78 -17.64
CA SER A 276 -12.28 -13.98 -17.06
C SER A 276 -10.96 -14.38 -17.70
N LEU A 277 -10.28 -13.42 -18.32
CA LEU A 277 -9.02 -13.67 -19.01
C LEU A 277 -7.80 -13.41 -18.12
N ARG A 278 -7.88 -12.57 -17.07
CA ARG A 278 -6.69 -12.16 -16.29
C ARG A 278 -7.03 -11.77 -14.85
N SER A 279 -7.78 -12.62 -14.15
CA SER A 279 -8.09 -12.35 -12.75
C SER A 279 -6.85 -12.52 -11.86
N THR A 280 -6.69 -11.64 -10.88
CA THR A 280 -5.65 -11.68 -9.86
C THR A 280 -6.22 -11.27 -8.51
N ALA A 281 -5.74 -11.90 -7.44
CA ALA A 281 -5.91 -11.41 -6.08
C ALA A 281 -4.59 -10.75 -5.66
N LEU A 282 -4.65 -9.53 -5.14
CA LEU A 282 -3.46 -8.69 -4.94
C LEU A 282 -3.19 -8.37 -3.50
N ASP A 283 -4.22 -8.34 -2.68
CA ASP A 283 -4.16 -8.00 -1.27
C ASP A 283 -5.25 -8.77 -0.52
N ILE A 284 -4.97 -9.09 0.74
CA ILE A 284 -5.87 -9.77 1.64
C ILE A 284 -5.86 -9.11 3.01
N SER A 285 -7.04 -8.90 3.59
CA SER A 285 -7.17 -8.38 4.95
C SER A 285 -6.38 -9.23 5.96
N PRO A 286 -5.86 -8.64 7.05
CA PRO A 286 -5.16 -9.34 8.13
C PRO A 286 -5.83 -10.63 8.61
N GLU A 287 -7.15 -10.61 8.80
CA GLU A 287 -7.94 -11.76 9.25
C GLU A 287 -8.20 -12.83 8.18
N GLY A 288 -7.76 -12.60 6.95
CA GLY A 288 -7.89 -13.53 5.83
C GLY A 288 -9.29 -13.64 5.21
N LYS A 289 -10.19 -12.68 5.48
CA LYS A 289 -11.61 -12.74 5.08
C LYS A 289 -11.96 -11.91 3.86
N VAL A 290 -11.20 -10.86 3.58
CA VAL A 290 -11.46 -9.96 2.45
C VAL A 290 -10.29 -10.03 1.50
N ILE A 291 -10.58 -10.34 0.24
CA ILE A 291 -9.61 -10.35 -0.84
C ILE A 291 -9.96 -9.22 -1.80
N VAL A 292 -8.97 -8.42 -2.16
CA VAL A 292 -9.11 -7.44 -3.24
C VAL A 292 -8.20 -7.78 -4.40
N GLY A 293 -8.62 -7.35 -5.59
CA GLY A 293 -7.87 -7.64 -6.79
C GLY A 293 -8.52 -7.06 -8.02
N ALA A 294 -8.24 -7.67 -9.16
CA ALA A 294 -8.84 -7.28 -10.43
C ALA A 294 -9.22 -8.50 -11.27
N ILE A 295 -10.37 -8.44 -11.95
CA ILE A 295 -10.85 -9.49 -12.87
C ILE A 295 -10.10 -9.42 -14.21
N ASP A 296 -9.72 -8.21 -14.61
CA ASP A 296 -8.92 -7.89 -15.77
C ASP A 296 -8.10 -6.61 -15.49
N ARG A 297 -7.59 -5.93 -16.53
CA ARG A 297 -6.76 -4.71 -16.35
C ARG A 297 -7.56 -3.49 -15.92
N HIS A 298 -8.88 -3.57 -15.88
CA HIS A 298 -9.78 -2.43 -15.78
C HIS A 298 -10.95 -2.67 -14.82
N THR A 299 -10.97 -3.77 -14.07
CA THR A 299 -12.11 -4.09 -13.21
C THR A 299 -11.62 -4.62 -11.88
N ALA A 300 -11.61 -3.77 -10.86
CA ALA A 300 -11.23 -4.11 -9.50
C ALA A 300 -12.44 -4.68 -8.76
N TYR A 301 -12.14 -5.56 -7.82
CA TYR A 301 -13.16 -6.21 -7.02
C TYR A 301 -12.74 -6.30 -5.57
N ILE A 302 -13.75 -6.51 -4.74
CA ILE A 302 -13.66 -7.00 -3.38
C ILE A 302 -14.45 -8.33 -3.29
N LYS A 303 -13.87 -9.30 -2.61
CA LYS A 303 -14.47 -10.60 -2.33
C LYS A 303 -14.37 -10.84 -0.83
N ARG A 304 -15.50 -10.72 -0.13
CA ARG A 304 -15.61 -11.14 1.27
C ARG A 304 -15.89 -12.64 1.34
N HIS A 305 -15.49 -13.26 2.45
CA HIS A 305 -15.74 -14.66 2.72
C HIS A 305 -17.25 -14.96 2.62
N ASP A 306 -17.63 -16.01 1.88
CA ASP A 306 -19.01 -16.45 1.64
C ASP A 306 -19.96 -15.46 0.94
N GLU A 307 -19.50 -14.28 0.53
CA GLU A 307 -20.29 -13.31 -0.23
C GLU A 307 -20.02 -13.39 -1.72
N GLU A 308 -20.96 -12.92 -2.54
CA GLU A 308 -20.71 -12.72 -3.97
C GLU A 308 -19.63 -11.67 -4.20
N LEU A 309 -18.90 -11.82 -5.31
CA LEU A 309 -17.87 -10.85 -5.67
C LEU A 309 -18.51 -9.48 -5.99
N THR A 310 -17.98 -8.43 -5.38
CA THR A 310 -18.46 -7.06 -5.58
C THR A 310 -17.47 -6.28 -6.44
N ILE A 311 -17.95 -5.73 -7.55
CA ILE A 311 -17.17 -4.88 -8.45
C ILE A 311 -17.12 -3.46 -7.88
N LEU A 312 -15.91 -2.91 -7.82
CA LEU A 312 -15.68 -1.52 -7.43
C LEU A 312 -15.94 -0.62 -8.65
N GLY A 313 -16.67 0.47 -8.42
CA GLY A 313 -16.98 1.45 -9.47
C GLY A 313 -15.81 2.41 -9.76
N GLY A 314 -15.88 3.13 -10.87
CA GLY A 314 -14.90 4.17 -11.25
C GLY A 314 -15.42 5.60 -11.10
N LEU A 315 -14.54 6.58 -11.31
CA LEU A 315 -14.88 8.02 -11.23
C LEU A 315 -15.77 8.52 -12.39
N ASN A 316 -15.72 7.87 -13.56
CA ASN A 316 -16.55 8.25 -14.72
C ASN A 316 -17.92 7.55 -14.68
N ARG A 317 -19.01 8.32 -14.83
CA ARG A 317 -20.40 7.82 -14.80
C ARG A 317 -20.99 7.39 -16.16
N GLY A 318 -20.35 7.73 -17.27
CA GLY A 318 -20.98 7.74 -18.61
C GLY A 318 -20.54 6.68 -19.62
N ASP A 319 -19.44 5.98 -19.37
CA ASP A 319 -18.94 4.96 -20.30
C ASP A 319 -19.12 3.57 -19.72
N ALA A 320 -19.28 2.57 -20.60
CA ALA A 320 -19.26 1.15 -20.27
C ALA A 320 -17.91 0.65 -19.69
N ASP A 321 -17.03 1.59 -19.30
CA ASP A 321 -15.66 1.37 -18.87
C ASP A 321 -15.55 1.63 -17.36
N PHE A 322 -15.80 0.56 -16.61
CA PHE A 322 -15.72 0.41 -15.15
C PHE A 322 -14.28 0.49 -14.61
N VAL A 323 -13.46 1.44 -15.09
CA VAL A 323 -12.00 1.38 -14.87
C VAL A 323 -11.58 1.83 -13.48
N SER A 324 -11.60 0.89 -12.56
CA SER A 324 -10.57 0.79 -11.52
C SER A 324 -9.43 -0.06 -12.09
N ASP A 325 -8.20 0.43 -12.18
CA ASP A 325 -7.13 -0.39 -12.77
C ASP A 325 -6.80 -1.54 -11.82
N VAL A 326 -6.60 -1.21 -10.54
CA VAL A 326 -6.18 -2.20 -9.55
C VAL A 326 -6.57 -1.77 -8.13
N ALA A 327 -7.21 -2.66 -7.36
CA ALA A 327 -7.28 -2.56 -5.90
C ALA A 327 -6.02 -3.17 -5.29
N LYS A 328 -5.38 -2.42 -4.38
CA LYS A 328 -4.00 -2.69 -3.94
C LYS A 328 -3.82 -2.83 -2.44
N GLY A 329 -4.78 -2.38 -1.65
CA GLY A 329 -4.74 -2.47 -0.19
C GLY A 329 -6.14 -2.38 0.41
N SER A 330 -6.30 -2.97 1.58
CA SER A 330 -7.53 -2.99 2.36
C SER A 330 -7.27 -2.54 3.80
N GLY A 331 -8.02 -1.56 4.27
CA GLY A 331 -8.04 -1.09 5.65
C GLY A 331 -9.41 -1.34 6.28
N LEU A 332 -9.46 -1.29 7.61
CA LEU A 332 -10.65 -1.43 8.45
C LEU A 332 -11.47 -2.68 8.09
N GLY A 333 -10.82 -3.84 8.02
CA GLY A 333 -11.47 -5.11 7.68
C GLY A 333 -12.13 -5.12 6.30
N GLY A 334 -11.60 -4.34 5.35
CA GLY A 334 -12.12 -4.26 3.98
C GLY A 334 -13.29 -3.29 3.79
N THR A 335 -13.54 -2.39 4.74
CA THR A 335 -14.46 -1.25 4.54
C THR A 335 -13.80 -0.09 3.80
N ILE A 336 -12.46 -0.04 3.77
CA ILE A 336 -11.67 0.91 2.99
C ILE A 336 -10.80 0.15 2.00
N ILE A 337 -10.95 0.43 0.71
CA ILE A 337 -10.09 -0.11 -0.35
C ILE A 337 -9.41 1.04 -1.08
N VAL A 338 -8.15 0.86 -1.48
CA VAL A 338 -7.43 1.84 -2.29
C VAL A 338 -6.94 1.29 -3.62
N GLY A 339 -6.73 2.20 -4.57
CA GLY A 339 -6.24 1.86 -5.89
C GLY A 339 -6.21 3.06 -6.82
N SER A 340 -6.43 2.80 -8.11
CA SER A 340 -6.58 3.85 -9.12
C SER A 340 -7.84 3.71 -9.94
N SER A 341 -8.34 4.83 -10.44
CA SER A 341 -9.44 4.88 -11.41
C SER A 341 -9.17 5.94 -12.49
N THR A 342 -9.64 5.67 -13.71
CA THR A 342 -9.59 6.66 -14.79
C THR A 342 -10.61 7.78 -14.50
N GLY A 343 -10.11 9.00 -14.27
CA GLY A 343 -10.92 10.20 -14.16
C GLY A 343 -10.91 11.04 -15.43
N TYR A 344 -11.73 12.11 -15.47
CA TYR A 344 -11.84 13.05 -16.60
C TYR A 344 -10.51 13.68 -17.05
N HIS A 345 -9.49 13.72 -16.19
CA HIS A 345 -8.20 14.37 -16.44
C HIS A 345 -7.00 13.42 -16.39
N GLY A 346 -7.21 12.10 -16.34
CA GLY A 346 -6.17 11.09 -16.22
C GLY A 346 -6.44 10.09 -15.09
N HIS A 347 -5.50 9.16 -14.86
CA HIS A 347 -5.59 8.21 -13.75
C HIS A 347 -5.49 8.92 -12.40
N ARG A 348 -6.38 8.56 -11.47
CA ARG A 348 -6.46 9.14 -10.13
C ARG A 348 -6.31 8.05 -9.08
N ALA A 349 -5.53 8.36 -8.05
CA ALA A 349 -5.55 7.61 -6.81
C ALA A 349 -6.92 7.79 -6.17
N VAL A 350 -7.54 6.67 -5.77
CA VAL A 350 -8.89 6.67 -5.20
C VAL A 350 -8.95 5.82 -3.93
N ARG A 351 -9.89 6.20 -3.07
CA ARG A 351 -10.32 5.43 -1.90
C ARG A 351 -11.78 5.06 -2.08
N TRP A 352 -12.10 3.77 -2.06
CA TRP A 352 -13.46 3.27 -1.95
C TRP A 352 -13.82 3.07 -0.48
N LEU A 353 -14.94 3.62 -0.06
CA LEU A 353 -15.56 3.42 1.25
C LEU A 353 -16.79 2.55 1.05
N LEU A 354 -16.86 1.42 1.74
CA LEU A 354 -17.97 0.49 1.68
C LEU A 354 -18.80 0.64 2.94
N SER A 355 -20.13 0.73 2.80
CA SER A 355 -21.03 0.63 3.94
C SER A 355 -20.91 -0.76 4.57
N GLU A 356 -20.99 -0.81 5.90
CA GLU A 356 -21.24 -2.04 6.66
C GLU A 356 -22.58 -2.68 6.27
#